data_AF-A0A918BIZ0-F1
#
_entry.id   AF-A0A918BIZ0-F1
#
_cell.length_a   1.000
_cell.length_b   1.000
_cell.length_c   1.000
_cell.angle_alpha   90.00
_cell.angle_beta   90.00
_cell.angle_gamma   90.00
#
_symmetry.space_group_name_H-M   'P 1'
#
loop_
_entity.id
_entity.type
_entity.pdbx_description
1 polymer ?
#
loop_
_entity_poly.entity_id
_entity_poly.type
_entity_poly.pdbx_seq_one_letter_code
_entity_poly.pdbx_strand_id
1 'polypeptide(L)'
;MVDDAMTLASSDGGSPALVPIMSVLMIMGLVQVVRPQLIWRLNSRLQRGWVKNPEATEPTRRGYTMQRVSGVLFLAVATWILVRNL
;
A
#
# COMPACT_ATOMS: atom_id res chain seq x y z
N MET A 1 -33.57 20.67 17.54
CA MET A 1 -32.42 20.03 18.22
C MET A 1 -32.39 18.51 17.99
N VAL A 2 -33.07 18.00 16.96
CA VAL A 2 -32.92 16.61 16.46
C VAL A 2 -32.25 16.63 15.08
N ASP A 3 -32.31 17.77 14.39
CA ASP A 3 -31.72 17.98 13.08
C ASP A 3 -30.18 17.93 13.11
N ASP A 4 -29.52 18.62 14.05
CA ASP A 4 -28.06 18.66 14.14
C ASP A 4 -27.40 17.29 14.35
N ALA A 5 -28.09 16.38 15.05
CA ALA A 5 -27.63 15.01 15.27
C ALA A 5 -27.77 14.14 14.01
N MET A 6 -28.78 14.41 13.17
CA MET A 6 -28.98 13.69 11.90
C MET A 6 -28.07 14.24 10.79
N THR A 7 -27.73 15.52 10.81
CA THR A 7 -26.79 16.15 9.86
C THR A 7 -25.35 15.65 10.07
N LEU A 8 -24.95 15.36 11.31
CA LEU A 8 -23.65 14.72 11.61
C LEU A 8 -23.60 13.25 11.21
N ALA A 9 -24.71 12.51 11.36
CA ALA A 9 -24.83 11.13 10.89
C ALA A 9 -24.85 11.02 9.35
N SER A 10 -25.14 12.14 8.67
CA SER A 10 -25.21 12.24 7.20
C SER A 10 -23.97 12.90 6.57
N SER A 11 -22.89 13.13 7.33
CA SER A 11 -21.61 13.57 6.77
C SER A 11 -20.95 12.42 6.00
N ASP A 12 -21.25 12.38 4.69
CA ASP A 12 -20.52 11.79 3.57
C ASP A 12 -19.65 10.56 3.88
N GLY A 13 -20.10 9.41 3.37
CA GLY A 13 -19.52 8.07 3.55
C GLY A 13 -18.11 7.83 2.99
N GLY A 14 -17.30 8.87 2.76
CA GLY A 14 -15.91 8.77 2.34
C GLY A 14 -15.08 9.85 3.01
N SER A 15 -14.19 9.46 3.94
CA SER A 15 -13.28 10.42 4.57
C SER A 15 -12.44 11.12 3.47
N PRO A 16 -12.41 12.46 3.37
CA PRO A 16 -11.72 13.15 2.28
C PRO A 16 -10.21 12.88 2.25
N ALA A 17 -9.64 12.45 3.36
CA ALA A 17 -8.26 11.98 3.45
C ALA A 17 -8.05 10.55 2.91
N LEU A 18 -9.10 9.72 2.83
CA LEU A 18 -9.01 8.32 2.44
C LEU A 18 -8.63 8.15 0.98
N VAL A 19 -9.23 8.94 0.08
CA VAL A 19 -8.98 8.87 -1.37
C VAL A 19 -7.50 9.12 -1.73
N PRO A 20 -6.85 10.21 -1.28
CA PRO A 20 -5.43 10.43 -1.59
C PRO A 20 -4.53 9.38 -0.94
N ILE A 21 -4.82 8.94 0.29
CA ILE A 21 -4.07 7.87 0.96
C ILE A 21 -4.16 6.56 0.16
N MET A 22 -5.36 6.17 -0.24
CA MET A 22 -5.59 4.95 -1.03
C MET A 22 -4.93 5.04 -2.41
N SER A 23 -4.90 6.22 -3.02
CA SER A 23 -4.20 6.45 -4.29
C SER A 23 -2.70 6.19 -4.16
N VAL A 24 -2.05 6.73 -3.12
CA VAL A 24 -0.63 6.47 -2.85
C VAL A 24 -0.37 4.99 -2.57
N LEU A 25 -1.23 4.36 -1.76
CA LEU A 25 -1.15 2.94 -1.46
C LEU A 25 -1.30 2.07 -2.71
N MET A 26 -2.23 2.39 -3.62
CA MET A 26 -2.40 1.67 -4.88
C MET A 26 -1.16 1.81 -5.77
N ILE A 27 -0.56 3.00 -5.87
CA ILE A 27 0.68 3.18 -6.63
C ILE A 27 1.81 2.33 -6.03
N MET A 28 1.96 2.34 -4.71
CA MET A 28 2.95 1.52 -4.01
C MET A 28 2.72 0.02 -4.23
N GLY A 29 1.46 -0.44 -4.14
CA GLY A 29 1.08 -1.83 -4.41
C GLY A 29 1.39 -2.23 -5.86
N LEU A 30 1.12 -1.35 -6.82
CA LEU A 30 1.43 -1.58 -8.23
C LEU A 30 2.94 -1.71 -8.47
N VAL A 31 3.75 -0.86 -7.84
CA VAL A 31 5.21 -0.95 -7.92
C VAL A 31 5.70 -2.31 -7.39
N GLN A 32 5.12 -2.84 -6.31
CA GLN A 32 5.44 -4.17 -5.78
C GLN A 32 5.14 -5.29 -6.78
N VAL A 33 4.04 -5.19 -7.52
CA VAL A 33 3.67 -6.21 -8.51
C VAL A 33 4.56 -6.15 -9.75
N VAL A 34 4.80 -4.95 -10.28
CA VAL A 34 5.54 -4.77 -11.54
C VAL A 34 7.04 -5.00 -11.34
N ARG A 35 7.62 -4.36 -10.32
CA ARG A 35 9.07 -4.40 -10.03
C ARG A 35 9.32 -4.41 -8.52
N PRO A 36 9.12 -5.55 -7.83
CA PRO A 36 9.37 -5.67 -6.39
C PRO A 36 10.84 -5.38 -6.02
N GLN A 37 11.76 -5.58 -6.98
CA GLN A 37 13.19 -5.28 -6.81
C GLN A 37 13.46 -3.79 -6.55
N LEU A 38 12.60 -2.87 -7.01
CA LEU A 38 12.80 -1.44 -6.79
C LEU A 38 12.72 -1.09 -5.30
N ILE A 39 11.75 -1.68 -4.59
CA ILE A 39 11.59 -1.46 -3.14
C ILE A 39 12.78 -2.05 -2.40
N TRP A 40 13.21 -3.24 -2.77
CA TRP A 40 14.39 -3.85 -2.16
C TRP A 40 15.65 -3.01 -2.39
N ARG A 41 15.89 -2.52 -3.61
CA ARG A 41 17.06 -1.66 -3.92
C ARG A 41 17.04 -0.35 -3.15
N LEU A 42 15.85 0.24 -2.96
CA LEU A 42 15.73 1.45 -2.15
C LEU A 42 16.03 1.15 -0.68
N ASN A 43 15.50 0.05 -0.16
CA ASN A 43 15.71 -0.38 1.22
C ASN A 43 17.18 -0.79 1.47
N SER A 44 17.81 -1.53 0.56
CA SER A 44 19.21 -1.97 0.69
C SER A 44 20.17 -0.80 0.66
N ARG A 45 19.89 0.25 -0.12
CA ARG A 45 20.63 1.52 -0.10
C ARG A 45 20.56 2.22 1.25
N LEU A 46 19.39 2.25 1.88
CA LEU A 46 19.22 2.81 3.21
C LEU A 46 19.92 1.95 4.29
N GLN A 47 19.93 0.63 4.10
CA GLN A 47 20.56 -0.32 5.02
C GLN A 47 22.09 -0.37 4.92
N ARG A 48 22.71 0.07 3.81
CA ARG A 48 24.18 0.08 3.64
C ARG A 48 24.93 0.90 4.70
N GLY A 49 24.26 1.83 5.38
CA GLY A 49 24.85 2.58 6.50
C GLY A 49 24.81 1.87 7.86
N TRP A 50 23.99 0.82 8.01
CA TRP A 50 23.65 0.21 9.30
C TRP A 50 23.92 -1.30 9.35
N VAL A 51 23.93 -1.97 8.19
CA VAL A 51 24.04 -3.42 8.08
C VAL A 51 25.33 -3.78 7.36
N LYS A 52 26.11 -4.70 7.94
CA LYS A 52 27.43 -5.13 7.44
C LYS A 52 27.39 -5.73 6.03
N ASN A 53 26.30 -6.42 5.67
CA ASN A 53 26.08 -7.01 4.34
C ASN A 53 24.58 -7.02 3.96
N PRO A 54 24.06 -5.92 3.40
CA PRO A 54 22.64 -5.83 3.02
C PRO A 54 22.30 -6.66 1.76
N GLU A 55 23.29 -7.03 0.96
CA GLU A 55 23.08 -7.90 -0.21
C GLU A 55 22.77 -9.35 0.21
N ALA A 56 23.20 -9.78 1.40
CA ALA A 56 22.94 -11.13 1.90
C ALA A 56 21.46 -11.36 2.27
N THR A 57 20.66 -10.30 2.34
CA THR A 57 19.22 -10.34 2.63
C THR A 57 18.38 -10.10 1.37
N GLU A 58 18.97 -10.18 0.18
CA GLU A 58 18.22 -10.11 -1.07
C GLU A 58 17.19 -11.26 -1.16
N PRO A 59 15.91 -10.96 -1.41
CA PRO A 59 14.91 -11.99 -1.67
C PRO A 59 15.33 -12.86 -2.86
N THR A 60 15.22 -14.17 -2.70
CA THR A 60 15.40 -15.10 -3.82
C THR A 60 14.34 -14.88 -4.90
N ARG A 61 14.49 -15.49 -6.08
CA ARG A 61 13.46 -15.46 -7.14
C ARG A 61 12.07 -15.85 -6.60
N ARG A 62 11.99 -16.84 -5.70
CA ARG A 62 10.74 -17.25 -5.04
C ARG A 62 10.20 -16.16 -4.11
N GLY A 63 11.07 -15.49 -3.36
CA GLY A 63 10.72 -14.35 -2.53
C GLY A 63 10.11 -13.20 -3.33
N TYR A 64 10.71 -12.84 -4.47
CA TYR A 64 10.14 -11.83 -5.36
C TYR A 64 8.79 -12.25 -5.96
N THR A 65 8.62 -13.52 -6.32
CA THR A 65 7.31 -14.03 -6.77
C THR A 65 6.26 -13.90 -5.66
N MET A 66 6.60 -14.29 -4.43
CA MET A 66 5.69 -14.17 -3.29
C MET A 66 5.30 -12.71 -3.02
N GLN A 67 6.26 -11.78 -3.15
CA GLN A 67 6.00 -10.36 -3.01
C GLN A 67 5.06 -9.80 -4.09
N ARG A 68 5.14 -10.31 -5.32
CA ARG A 68 4.17 -9.96 -6.36
C ARG A 68 2.78 -10.49 -6.03
N VAL A 69 2.69 -11.74 -5.57
CA VAL A 69 1.40 -12.36 -5.19
C VAL A 69 0.76 -11.58 -4.03
N SER A 70 1.53 -11.22 -3.00
CA SER A 70 1.02 -10.40 -1.91
C SER A 70 0.61 -9.01 -2.38
N GLY A 71 1.37 -8.41 -3.31
CA GLY A 71 1.04 -7.12 -3.91
C GLY A 71 -0.28 -7.15 -4.72
N VAL A 72 -0.52 -8.23 -5.48
CA VAL A 72 -1.78 -8.43 -6.22
C VAL A 72 -2.96 -8.56 -5.24
N LEU A 73 -2.80 -9.37 -4.19
CA LEU A 73 -3.83 -9.55 -3.17
C LEU A 73 -4.15 -8.21 -2.47
N PHE A 74 -3.11 -7.46 -2.11
CA PHE A 74 -3.26 -6.14 -1.51
C PHE A 74 -4.02 -5.18 -2.42
N LEU A 75 -3.66 -5.10 -3.72
CA LEU A 75 -4.36 -4.24 -4.68
C LEU A 75 -5.84 -4.61 -4.81
N ALA A 76 -6.16 -5.91 -4.88
CA ALA A 76 -7.54 -6.37 -4.97
C ALA A 76 -8.37 -5.90 -3.76
N VAL A 77 -7.82 -6.03 -2.55
CA VAL A 77 -8.47 -5.58 -1.31
C VAL A 77 -8.57 -4.05 -1.27
N ALA A 78 -7.50 -3.32 -1.60
CA ALA A 78 -7.48 -1.86 -1.59
C ALA A 78 -8.50 -1.28 -2.59
N THR A 79 -8.58 -1.84 -3.80
CA THR A 79 -9.58 -1.46 -4.79
C THR A 79 -11.00 -1.76 -4.30
N TRP A 80 -11.23 -2.92 -3.69
CA TRP A 80 -12.54 -3.25 -3.12
C TRP A 80 -12.96 -2.26 -2.03
N ILE A 81 -12.06 -1.92 -1.11
CA ILE A 81 -12.30 -0.90 -0.07
C ILE A 81 -12.61 0.45 -0.71
N LEU A 82 -11.81 0.88 -1.69
CA LEU A 82 -12.01 2.17 -2.35
C LEU A 82 -13.39 2.23 -3.03
N VAL A 83 -13.76 1.22 -3.80
CA VAL A 83 -15.06 1.15 -4.48
C VAL A 83 -16.23 1.13 -3.50
N ARG A 84 -16.05 0.54 -2.31
CA ARG A 84 -17.10 0.48 -1.28
C ARG A 84 -17.29 1.81 -0.52
N ASN A 85 -16.27 2.65 -0.49
CA ASN A 85 -16.24 3.93 0.25
C ASN A 85 -16.25 5.15 -0.69
N LEU A 86 -16.48 4.92 -1.99
CA LEU A 86 -16.86 5.92 -2.99
C LEU A 86 -18.38 5.91 -3.14
#